data_AF-A0A833PJJ3-F1
#
_entry.id   AF-A0A833PJJ3-F1
#
_cell.length_a   1.000
_cell.length_b   1.000
_cell.length_c   1.000
_cell.angle_alpha   90.00
_cell.angle_beta   90.00
_cell.angle_gamma   90.00
#
_symmetry.space_group_name_H-M   'P 1'
#
loop_
_entity.id
_entity.type
_entity.pdbx_description
1 polymer ?
#
loop_
_entity_poly.entity_id
_entity_poly.type
_entity_poly.pdbx_seq_one_letter_code
_entity_poly.pdbx_strand_id
1 'polypeptide(L)'
;MFHKFSELSNIVEIGRTCVHPRYRNGRALSMLWLNLVPTVLWKMKAKHLMGCVSIRLEDNKARAYYTHQHLKKMTAKQSIDVKAKPAFEPTHPEYSFPQDERIPKLFDVYLKMNTRLSKQAYHDESFNCLDYFVFLDVNEVAKKFVLNKMVNR
;
A
#
# COMPACT_ATOMS: atom_id res chain seq x y z
N MET A 1 -5.41 -11.85 -16.77
CA MET A 1 -4.90 -11.14 -15.58
C MET A 1 -3.57 -10.42 -15.85
N PHE A 2 -2.64 -11.00 -16.62
CA PHE A 2 -1.37 -10.35 -16.98
C PHE A 2 -1.44 -9.25 -18.07
N HIS A 3 -2.51 -9.22 -18.89
CA HIS A 3 -2.66 -8.22 -19.97
C HIS A 3 -2.73 -6.76 -19.48
N LYS A 4 -3.13 -6.51 -18.23
CA LYS A 4 -3.30 -5.14 -17.72
C LYS A 4 -1.97 -4.42 -17.45
N PHE A 5 -0.90 -5.18 -17.25
CA PHE A 5 0.43 -4.65 -16.98
C PHE A 5 1.39 -4.86 -18.15
N SER A 6 1.06 -5.69 -19.14
CA SER A 6 1.94 -6.00 -20.28
C SER A 6 2.24 -4.82 -21.19
N GLU A 7 1.34 -3.83 -21.23
CA GLU A 7 1.53 -2.60 -22.03
C GLU A 7 2.24 -1.49 -21.24
N LEU A 8 2.46 -1.68 -19.94
CA LEU A 8 3.15 -0.68 -19.13
C LEU A 8 4.66 -0.79 -19.32
N SER A 9 5.31 0.36 -19.46
CA SER A 9 6.77 0.46 -19.50
C SER A 9 7.34 0.90 -18.15
N ASN A 10 8.59 0.50 -17.89
CA ASN A 10 9.39 0.93 -16.74
C ASN A 10 8.64 0.79 -15.40
N ILE A 11 8.20 -0.43 -15.13
CA ILE A 11 7.60 -0.80 -13.85
C ILE A 11 8.73 -1.16 -12.89
N VAL A 12 8.72 -0.57 -11.69
CA VAL A 12 9.63 -0.94 -10.61
C VAL A 12 8.82 -1.50 -9.45
N GLU A 13 9.16 -2.71 -9.03
CA GLU A 13 8.62 -3.29 -7.81
C GLU A 13 9.43 -2.80 -6.60
N ILE A 14 8.73 -2.31 -5.57
CA ILE A 14 9.30 -1.97 -4.28
C ILE A 14 8.61 -2.83 -3.24
N GLY A 15 9.39 -3.67 -2.57
CA GLY A 15 8.87 -4.58 -1.56
C GLY A 15 9.81 -4.70 -0.36
N ARG A 16 9.26 -5.24 0.73
CA ARG A 16 9.97 -5.68 1.93
C ARG A 16 10.87 -4.60 2.57
N THR A 17 10.24 -3.56 3.07
CA THR A 17 10.92 -2.58 3.93
C THR A 17 11.11 -3.15 5.33
N CYS A 18 12.34 -3.51 5.69
CA CYS A 18 12.69 -3.97 7.02
C CYS A 18 13.32 -2.84 7.84
N VAL A 19 12.69 -2.51 8.97
CA VAL A 19 13.23 -1.55 9.94
C VAL A 19 13.39 -2.24 11.28
N HIS A 20 14.61 -2.20 11.81
CA HIS A 20 14.93 -2.75 13.12
C HIS A 20 14.02 -2.14 14.21
N PRO A 21 13.47 -2.93 15.16
CA PRO A 21 12.44 -2.49 16.10
C PRO A 21 12.70 -1.14 16.78
N ARG A 22 13.96 -0.91 17.21
CA ARG A 22 14.40 0.35 17.84
C ARG A 22 14.18 1.61 16.99
N TYR A 23 14.05 1.47 15.68
CA TYR A 23 13.93 2.58 14.72
C TYR A 23 12.58 2.60 14.00
N ARG A 24 11.59 1.78 14.41
CA ARG A 24 10.25 1.73 13.79
C ARG A 24 9.42 2.98 14.10
N ASN A 25 9.82 4.10 13.50
CA ASN A 25 9.13 5.38 13.56
C ASN A 25 9.05 5.98 12.16
N GLY A 26 8.28 7.07 12.02
CA GLY A 26 8.07 7.74 10.73
C GLY A 26 9.38 8.24 10.09
N ARG A 27 10.40 8.57 10.87
CA ARG A 27 11.68 9.08 10.35
C ARG A 27 12.45 8.02 9.57
N ALA A 28 12.44 6.76 10.04
CA ALA A 28 13.10 5.67 9.34
C ALA A 28 12.51 5.46 7.93
N LEU A 29 11.18 5.45 7.83
CA LEU A 29 10.50 5.32 6.54
C LEU A 29 10.79 6.54 5.64
N SER A 30 10.75 7.76 6.18
CA SER A 30 11.10 8.97 5.42
C SER A 30 12.53 8.93 4.89
N MET A 31 13.50 8.48 5.69
CA MET A 31 14.89 8.35 5.27
C MET A 31 15.08 7.31 4.16
N LEU A 32 14.39 6.18 4.25
CA LEU A 32 14.39 5.17 3.19
C LEU A 32 13.85 5.76 1.88
N TRP A 33 12.70 6.43 1.93
CA TRP A 33 12.13 7.07 0.74
C TRP A 33 13.03 8.19 0.19
N LEU A 34 13.64 9.01 1.05
CA LEU A 34 14.54 10.10 0.63
C LEU A 34 15.71 9.58 -0.24
N ASN A 35 16.23 8.39 0.08
CA ASN A 35 17.34 7.78 -0.66
C ASN A 35 16.87 6.91 -1.83
N LEU A 36 15.69 6.28 -1.73
CA LEU A 36 15.15 5.41 -2.76
C LEU A 36 14.56 6.20 -3.94
N VAL A 37 13.81 7.27 -3.65
CA VAL A 37 13.09 8.06 -4.66
C VAL A 37 14.01 8.59 -5.77
N PRO A 38 15.18 9.21 -5.50
CA PRO A 38 16.08 9.68 -6.55
C PRO A 38 16.54 8.56 -7.48
N THR A 39 16.86 7.39 -6.92
CA THR A 39 17.28 6.22 -7.70
C THR A 39 16.14 5.72 -8.58
N VAL A 40 14.94 5.57 -8.02
CA VAL A 40 13.74 5.09 -8.72
C VAL A 40 13.33 6.05 -9.85
N LEU A 41 13.34 7.36 -9.60
CA LEU A 41 12.89 8.34 -10.56
C LEU A 41 13.92 8.68 -11.62
N TRP A 42 15.19 8.88 -11.23
CA TRP A 42 16.21 9.41 -12.16
C TRP A 42 17.04 8.31 -12.81
N LYS A 43 17.49 7.33 -12.03
CA LYS A 43 18.32 6.23 -12.57
C LYS A 43 17.45 5.19 -13.28
N MET A 44 16.38 4.73 -12.63
CA MET A 44 15.50 3.68 -13.17
C MET A 44 14.41 4.24 -14.11
N LYS A 45 14.18 5.56 -14.10
CA LYS A 45 13.15 6.22 -14.92
C LYS A 45 11.78 5.54 -14.77
N ALA A 46 11.45 5.16 -13.53
CA ALA A 46 10.23 4.45 -13.22
C ALA A 46 9.02 5.31 -13.61
N LYS A 47 8.10 4.70 -14.37
CA LYS A 47 6.80 5.30 -14.70
C LYS A 47 5.71 4.75 -13.80
N HIS A 48 5.89 3.51 -13.37
CA HIS A 48 4.93 2.79 -12.53
C HIS A 48 5.68 2.14 -11.37
N LEU A 49 5.09 2.21 -10.18
CA LEU A 49 5.56 1.48 -9.01
C LEU A 49 4.52 0.44 -8.60
N MET A 50 4.99 -0.73 -8.22
CA MET A 50 4.15 -1.78 -7.67
C MET A 50 4.79 -2.40 -6.42
N GLY A 51 3.97 -3.10 -5.65
CA GLY A 51 4.43 -3.81 -4.45
C GLY A 51 3.25 -4.24 -3.60
N CYS A 52 3.52 -4.48 -2.32
CA CYS A 52 2.49 -4.82 -1.34
C CYS A 52 2.54 -3.88 -0.13
N VAL A 53 1.38 -3.62 0.45
CA VAL A 53 1.25 -3.08 1.79
C VAL A 53 0.61 -4.14 2.68
N SER A 54 1.21 -4.34 3.86
CA SER A 54 0.94 -5.50 4.69
C SER A 54 0.40 -5.10 6.06
N ILE A 55 -0.46 -5.95 6.62
CA ILE A 55 -0.86 -5.89 8.03
C ILE A 55 -0.43 -7.20 8.67
N ARG A 56 0.51 -7.13 9.62
CA ARG A 56 0.85 -8.28 10.46
C ARG A 56 -0.40 -8.71 11.22
N LEU A 57 -0.70 -10.00 11.31
CA LEU A 57 -1.91 -10.52 11.95
C LEU A 57 -1.77 -10.67 13.45
N GLU A 58 -0.57 -11.02 13.94
CA GLU A 58 -0.27 -11.06 15.37
C GLU A 58 -0.62 -9.70 16.02
N ASP A 59 -1.43 -9.74 17.08
CA ASP A 59 -1.96 -8.59 17.82
C ASP A 59 -2.76 -7.56 17.02
N ASN A 60 -3.12 -7.87 15.77
CA ASN A 60 -3.72 -6.89 14.84
C ASN A 60 -4.90 -7.47 14.05
N LYS A 61 -5.48 -8.60 14.49
CA LYS A 61 -6.61 -9.26 13.81
C LYS A 61 -7.80 -8.31 13.57
N ALA A 62 -8.18 -7.51 14.58
CA ALA A 62 -9.24 -6.51 14.41
C ALA A 62 -8.86 -5.48 13.34
N ARG A 63 -7.66 -4.90 13.44
CA ARG A 63 -7.15 -3.93 12.46
C ARG A 63 -7.11 -4.49 11.04
N ALA A 64 -6.72 -5.75 10.90
CA ALA A 64 -6.72 -6.47 9.63
C ALA A 64 -8.14 -6.60 9.06
N TYR A 65 -9.11 -7.03 9.88
CA TYR A 65 -10.52 -7.14 9.51
C TYR A 65 -11.11 -5.81 9.07
N TYR A 66 -11.07 -4.77 9.91
CA TYR A 66 -11.67 -3.47 9.57
C TYR A 66 -11.00 -2.80 8.37
N THR A 67 -9.69 -2.99 8.19
CA THR A 67 -9.00 -2.53 6.98
C THR A 67 -9.50 -3.29 5.76
N HIS A 68 -9.65 -4.61 5.83
CA HIS A 68 -10.20 -5.40 4.73
C HIS A 68 -11.60 -4.91 4.33
N GLN A 69 -12.48 -4.68 5.31
CA GLN A 69 -13.83 -4.17 5.07
C GLN A 69 -13.82 -2.76 4.45
N HIS A 70 -12.87 -1.91 4.84
CA HIS A 70 -12.69 -0.60 4.22
C HIS A 70 -12.24 -0.73 2.76
N LEU A 71 -11.25 -1.58 2.48
CA LEU A 71 -10.71 -1.77 1.13
C LEU A 71 -11.75 -2.35 0.15
N LYS A 72 -12.62 -3.27 0.61
CA LYS A 72 -13.72 -3.80 -0.21
C LYS A 72 -14.68 -2.71 -0.71
N LYS A 73 -14.93 -1.69 0.11
CA LYS A 73 -15.82 -0.56 -0.18
C LYS A 73 -15.19 0.52 -1.05
N MET A 74 -13.90 0.41 -1.38
CA MET A 74 -13.22 1.42 -2.20
C MET A 74 -13.81 1.53 -3.61
N THR A 75 -13.78 2.75 -4.14
CA THR A 75 -14.21 3.07 -5.49
C THR A 75 -13.26 2.46 -6.54
N ALA A 76 -13.72 2.38 -7.80
CA ALA A 76 -12.88 1.93 -8.92
C ALA A 76 -11.64 2.83 -9.14
N LYS A 77 -11.70 4.11 -8.75
CA LYS A 77 -10.57 5.05 -8.86
C LYS A 77 -9.45 4.71 -7.88
N GLN A 78 -9.79 4.20 -6.70
CA GLN A 78 -8.82 3.91 -5.63
C GLN A 78 -8.41 2.43 -5.61
N SER A 79 -9.07 1.56 -6.38
CA SER A 79 -8.82 0.13 -6.37
C SER A 79 -8.30 -0.38 -7.72
N ILE A 80 -7.63 -1.53 -7.67
CA ILE A 80 -7.19 -2.26 -8.86
C ILE A 80 -7.66 -3.71 -8.77
N ASP A 81 -8.13 -4.24 -9.90
CA ASP A 81 -8.60 -5.62 -10.01
C ASP A 81 -7.41 -6.58 -10.17
N VAL A 82 -6.74 -6.83 -9.05
CA VAL A 82 -5.73 -7.88 -8.87
C VAL A 82 -6.30 -8.86 -7.85
N LYS A 83 -6.41 -10.14 -8.25
CA LYS A 83 -6.93 -11.20 -7.38
C LYS A 83 -5.78 -11.86 -6.64
N ALA A 84 -5.95 -12.05 -5.33
CA ALA A 84 -5.05 -12.87 -4.53
C ALA A 84 -5.30 -14.35 -4.81
N LYS A 85 -4.25 -15.18 -4.71
CA LYS A 85 -4.31 -16.62 -4.99
C LYS A 85 -3.50 -17.41 -3.95
N PRO A 86 -4.16 -18.06 -2.96
CA PRO A 86 -5.58 -17.94 -2.65
C PRO A 86 -5.95 -16.54 -2.14
N ALA A 87 -7.22 -16.16 -2.28
CA ALA A 87 -7.75 -15.00 -1.60
C ALA A 87 -8.00 -15.33 -0.13
N PHE A 88 -7.68 -14.40 0.75
CA PHE A 88 -7.91 -14.54 2.18
C PHE A 88 -8.92 -13.49 2.66
N GLU A 89 -9.91 -13.93 3.43
CA GLU A 89 -10.91 -13.08 4.07
C GLU A 89 -10.69 -13.17 5.60
N PRO A 90 -10.26 -12.09 6.26
CA PRO A 90 -10.08 -12.10 7.70
C PRO A 90 -11.42 -12.28 8.42
N THR A 91 -11.40 -13.07 9.50
CA THR A 91 -12.57 -13.27 10.37
C THR A 91 -12.86 -12.02 11.19
N HIS A 92 -14.14 -11.75 11.43
CA HIS A 92 -14.55 -10.72 12.38
C HIS A 92 -13.98 -11.04 13.78
N PRO A 93 -13.34 -10.07 14.47
CA PRO A 93 -12.81 -10.30 15.80
C PRO A 93 -13.95 -10.47 16.83
N GLU A 94 -13.80 -11.35 17.82
CA GLU A 94 -14.77 -11.45 18.92
C GLU A 94 -14.77 -10.20 19.80
N TYR A 95 -13.58 -9.62 19.99
CA TYR A 95 -13.37 -8.40 20.76
C TYR A 95 -12.43 -7.45 20.00
N SER A 96 -12.76 -6.16 19.99
CA SER A 96 -11.93 -5.09 19.46
C SER A 96 -12.04 -3.85 20.33
N PHE A 97 -10.98 -3.06 20.37
CA PHE A 97 -11.04 -1.71 20.92
C PHE A 97 -11.20 -0.69 19.79
N PRO A 98 -11.86 0.45 20.02
CA PRO A 98 -12.06 1.47 18.99
C PRO A 98 -10.77 1.95 18.30
N GLN A 99 -9.62 1.95 18.98
CA GLN A 99 -8.33 2.31 18.38
C GLN A 99 -7.82 1.33 17.31
N ASP A 100 -8.35 0.10 17.29
CA ASP A 100 -8.01 -0.98 16.38
C ASP A 100 -8.96 -1.09 15.19
N GLU A 101 -10.14 -0.50 15.27
CA GLU A 101 -11.18 -0.50 14.22
C GLU A 101 -10.93 0.55 13.12
N ARG A 102 -9.66 0.75 12.75
CA ARG A 102 -9.26 1.76 11.78
C ARG A 102 -8.09 1.31 10.92
N ILE A 103 -8.04 1.84 9.70
CA ILE A 103 -6.94 1.61 8.78
C ILE A 103 -5.60 2.05 9.39
N PRO A 104 -4.51 1.28 9.23
CA PRO A 104 -3.18 1.71 9.64
C PRO A 104 -2.77 2.99 8.90
N LYS A 105 -1.99 3.85 9.57
CA LYS A 105 -1.49 5.11 8.98
C LYS A 105 -0.77 4.90 7.64
N LEU A 106 -0.07 3.78 7.48
CA LEU A 106 0.64 3.46 6.25
C LEU A 106 -0.32 3.28 5.05
N PHE A 107 -1.46 2.62 5.25
CA PHE A 107 -2.48 2.47 4.20
C PHE A 107 -3.07 3.83 3.81
N ASP A 108 -3.37 4.66 4.80
CA ASP A 108 -3.88 6.02 4.57
C ASP A 108 -2.89 6.88 3.75
N VAL A 109 -1.57 6.75 4.01
CA VAL A 109 -0.53 7.42 3.21
C VAL A 109 -0.59 6.98 1.74
N TYR A 110 -0.66 5.67 1.46
CA TYR A 110 -0.76 5.18 0.08
C TYR A 110 -2.04 5.71 -0.61
N LEU A 111 -3.20 5.60 0.04
CA LEU A 111 -4.47 6.13 -0.48
C LEU A 111 -4.39 7.63 -0.80
N LYS A 112 -3.75 8.41 0.08
CA LYS A 112 -3.48 9.84 -0.14
C LYS A 112 -2.51 10.11 -1.27
N MET A 113 -1.70 9.15 -1.70
CA MET A 113 -0.79 9.29 -2.86
C MET A 113 -1.46 8.94 -4.20
N ASN A 114 -2.79 8.79 -4.27
CA ASN A 114 -3.52 8.33 -5.46
C ASN A 114 -3.07 6.93 -5.94
N THR A 115 -2.53 6.11 -5.04
CA THR A 115 -2.25 4.71 -5.36
C THR A 115 -3.56 3.94 -5.52
N ARG A 116 -3.52 2.85 -6.29
CA ARG A 116 -4.62 1.89 -6.41
C ARG A 116 -4.28 0.61 -5.66
N LEU A 117 -5.16 0.17 -4.76
CA LEU A 117 -4.96 -1.03 -3.94
C LEU A 117 -5.83 -2.20 -4.42
N SER A 118 -5.37 -3.44 -4.26
CA SER A 118 -6.26 -4.60 -4.41
C SER A 118 -7.31 -4.61 -3.30
N LYS A 119 -8.50 -5.11 -3.64
CA LYS A 119 -9.55 -5.37 -2.65
C LYS A 119 -9.37 -6.71 -1.94
N GLN A 120 -8.71 -7.66 -2.61
CA GLN A 120 -8.41 -8.97 -2.07
C GLN A 120 -7.06 -8.95 -1.35
N ALA A 121 -6.99 -9.68 -0.25
CA ALA A 121 -5.77 -9.91 0.50
C ALA A 121 -5.18 -11.29 0.17
N TYR A 122 -3.86 -11.39 0.18
CA TYR A 122 -3.14 -12.66 0.28
C TYR A 122 -2.65 -12.83 1.72
N HIS A 123 -2.73 -14.04 2.27
CA HIS A 123 -2.15 -14.35 3.57
C HIS A 123 -0.74 -14.91 3.36
N ASP A 124 0.27 -14.11 3.70
CA ASP A 124 1.66 -14.55 3.74
C ASP A 124 1.92 -15.23 5.10
N GLU A 125 1.87 -16.56 5.08
CA GLU A 125 2.09 -17.40 6.26
C GLU A 125 3.51 -17.28 6.83
N SER A 126 4.51 -17.02 5.98
CA SER A 126 5.91 -16.93 6.41
C SER A 126 6.16 -15.70 7.29
N PHE A 127 5.42 -14.63 7.06
CA PHE A 127 5.51 -13.38 7.81
C PHE A 127 4.30 -13.12 8.73
N ASN A 128 3.29 -13.99 8.68
CA ASN A 128 2.00 -13.83 9.36
C ASN A 128 1.36 -12.46 9.05
N CYS A 129 1.22 -12.15 7.76
CA CYS A 129 0.76 -10.86 7.25
C CYS A 129 -0.39 -11.02 6.25
N LEU A 130 -1.29 -10.04 6.22
CA LEU A 130 -2.21 -9.84 5.09
C LEU A 130 -1.66 -8.78 4.15
N ASP A 131 -1.39 -9.21 2.92
CA ASP A 131 -0.81 -8.40 1.87
C ASP A 131 -1.88 -7.92 0.90
N TYR A 132 -1.82 -6.63 0.59
CA TYR A 132 -2.63 -5.99 -0.44
C TYR A 132 -1.71 -5.42 -1.50
N PHE A 133 -2.00 -5.72 -2.76
CA PHE A 133 -1.25 -5.21 -3.89
C PHE A 133 -1.44 -3.69 -3.99
N VAL A 134 -0.34 -2.97 -4.23
CA VAL A 134 -0.31 -1.53 -4.42
C VAL A 134 0.22 -1.24 -5.81
N PHE A 135 -0.46 -0.34 -6.51
CA PHE A 135 -0.01 0.19 -7.79
C PHE A 135 -0.02 1.71 -7.77
N LEU A 136 1.01 2.32 -8.36
CA LEU A 136 1.17 3.77 -8.41
C LEU A 136 1.66 4.20 -9.80
N ASP A 137 0.99 5.18 -10.38
CA ASP A 137 1.49 5.91 -11.55
C ASP A 137 2.24 7.16 -11.06
N VAL A 138 3.51 7.27 -11.41
CA VAL A 138 4.38 8.36 -10.96
C VAL A 138 3.87 9.72 -11.46
N ASN A 139 3.26 9.77 -12.64
CA ASN A 139 2.72 11.01 -13.20
C ASN A 139 1.49 11.49 -12.41
N GLU A 140 0.64 10.58 -11.93
CA GLU A 140 -0.54 10.93 -11.11
C GLU A 140 -0.13 11.51 -9.75
N VAL A 141 0.99 11.03 -9.20
CA VAL A 141 1.58 11.59 -7.98
C VAL A 141 2.09 13.01 -8.23
N ALA A 142 2.87 13.19 -9.30
CA ALA A 142 3.45 14.49 -9.65
C ALA A 142 2.35 15.55 -9.88
N LYS A 143 1.29 15.21 -10.61
CA LYS A 143 0.12 16.07 -10.83
C LYS A 143 -0.49 16.54 -9.50
N LYS A 144 -0.71 15.60 -8.57
CA LYS A 144 -1.28 15.92 -7.25
C LYS A 144 -0.39 16.84 -6.42
N PHE A 145 0.92 16.61 -6.41
CA PHE A 145 1.86 17.49 -5.70
C PHE A 145 1.83 18.93 -6.24
N VAL A 146 1.73 19.10 -7.57
CA VAL A 146 1.62 20.42 -8.20
C VAL A 146 0.29 21.08 -7.84
N LEU A 147 -0.84 20.36 -7.99
CA LEU A 147 -2.18 20.85 -7.63
C LEU A 147 -2.26 21.29 -6.15
N ASN A 148 -1.75 20.49 -5.22
CA ASN A 148 -1.75 20.83 -3.80
C ASN A 148 -0.88 22.05 -3.47
N LYS A 149 0.18 22.34 -4.24
CA LYS A 149 0.98 23.56 -4.08
C LYS A 149 0.29 24.80 -4.64
N MET A 150 -0.56 24.65 -5.66
CA MET A 150 -1.33 25.74 -6.24
C MET A 150 -2.55 26.12 -5.39
N VAL A 151 -3.18 25.15 -4.73
CA VAL A 151 -4.36 25.37 -3.86
C VAL A 151 -4.00 25.95 -2.49
N ASN A 152 -2.76 25.73 -2.01
CA ASN A 152 -2.27 26.25 -0.73
C ASN A 152 -1.40 27.52 -0.88
N ARG A 153 -1.57 28.25 -1.98
CA ARG A 153 -1.03 29.59 -2.21
C ARG A 153 -2.17 30.59 -2.24
#